data_AF-A0A3C1WQF2-F1
#
_entry.id   AF-A0A3C1WQF2-F1
#
_cell.length_a   1.000
_cell.length_b   1.000
_cell.length_c   1.000
_cell.angle_alpha   90.00
_cell.angle_beta   90.00
_cell.angle_gamma   90.00
#
_symmetry.space_group_name_H-M   'P 1'
#
loop_
_entity.id
_entity.type
_entity.pdbx_description
1 polymer ?
#
loop_
_entity_poly.entity_id
_entity_poly.type
_entity_poly.pdbx_seq_one_letter_code
_entity_poly.pdbx_strand_id
1 'polypeptide(L)'
;MNSKNTLALNKFMITSIKRLFLTGVAVFSLLISSCNRRSNTSYADAADCSATVDSLNTYTNSVKPIFDTHCAGSGCHNLASHKSSLIFSDYSNTMEAFNRKHVLCAIHHDRNCKPMPFKQPKLEDSLIQKIDCWVKGGMKE
;
A
#
# COMPACT_ATOMS: atom_id res chain seq x y z
N MET A 1 -45.09 -45.96 -25.23
CA MET A 1 -43.75 -45.38 -24.97
C MET A 1 -43.63 -45.10 -23.48
N ASN A 2 -42.60 -45.65 -22.82
CA ASN A 2 -42.60 -45.99 -21.39
C ASN A 2 -42.23 -44.80 -20.49
N SER A 3 -43.11 -44.46 -19.54
CA SER A 3 -42.97 -43.43 -18.48
C SER A 3 -41.65 -43.53 -17.68
N LYS A 4 -41.04 -44.71 -17.63
CA LYS A 4 -39.74 -44.92 -16.97
C LYS A 4 -38.57 -44.16 -17.63
N ASN A 5 -38.63 -43.89 -18.94
CA ASN A 5 -37.53 -43.26 -19.68
C ASN A 5 -37.50 -41.74 -19.54
N THR A 6 -38.66 -41.09 -19.36
CA THR A 6 -38.76 -39.63 -19.16
C THR A 6 -38.35 -39.19 -17.76
N LEU A 7 -38.66 -39.99 -16.74
CA LEU A 7 -38.21 -39.78 -15.35
C LEU A 7 -36.69 -39.90 -15.20
N ALA A 8 -36.07 -40.87 -15.88
CA ALA A 8 -34.62 -41.06 -15.85
C ALA A 8 -33.85 -39.91 -16.52
N LEU A 9 -34.36 -39.40 -17.66
CA LEU A 9 -33.76 -38.27 -18.37
C LEU A 9 -33.86 -36.96 -17.58
N ASN A 10 -34.98 -36.68 -16.91
CA ASN A 10 -35.11 -35.49 -16.05
C ASN A 10 -34.19 -35.56 -14.82
N LYS A 11 -34.06 -36.73 -14.19
CA LYS A 11 -33.17 -36.93 -13.03
C LYS A 11 -31.70 -36.78 -13.44
N PHE A 12 -31.33 -37.24 -14.63
CA PHE A 12 -29.98 -37.10 -15.17
C PHE A 12 -29.66 -35.61 -15.49
N MET A 13 -30.56 -34.89 -16.16
CA MET A 13 -30.38 -33.46 -16.45
C MET A 13 -30.29 -32.60 -15.18
N ILE A 14 -31.15 -32.82 -14.18
CA ILE A 14 -31.14 -32.05 -12.92
C ILE A 14 -29.86 -32.31 -12.11
N THR A 15 -29.35 -33.55 -12.14
CA THR A 15 -28.09 -33.90 -11.46
C THR A 15 -26.89 -33.26 -12.14
N SER A 16 -26.88 -33.20 -13.48
CA SER A 16 -25.85 -32.54 -14.27
C SER A 16 -25.84 -31.02 -14.09
N ILE A 17 -27.01 -30.37 -14.02
CA ILE A 17 -27.13 -28.92 -13.76
C ILE A 17 -26.68 -28.57 -12.33
N LYS A 18 -27.03 -29.39 -11.33
CA LYS A 18 -26.55 -29.23 -9.94
C LYS A 18 -25.04 -29.40 -9.81
N ARG A 19 -24.45 -30.35 -10.55
CA ARG A 19 -22.98 -30.54 -10.59
C ARG A 19 -22.29 -29.38 -11.29
N LEU A 20 -22.85 -28.86 -12.38
CA LEU A 20 -22.32 -27.70 -13.11
C LEU A 20 -22.36 -26.42 -12.25
N PHE A 21 -23.42 -26.22 -11.47
CA PHE A 21 -23.52 -25.12 -10.50
C PHE A 21 -22.56 -25.29 -9.31
N LEU A 22 -22.44 -26.50 -8.75
CA LEU A 22 -21.50 -26.75 -7.64
C LEU A 22 -20.03 -26.55 -8.06
N THR A 23 -19.65 -26.97 -9.27
CA THR A 23 -18.28 -26.78 -9.77
C THR A 23 -18.00 -25.34 -10.18
N GLY A 24 -18.99 -24.61 -10.71
CA GLY A 24 -18.84 -23.20 -11.11
C GLY A 24 -18.62 -22.24 -9.94
N VAL A 25 -19.32 -22.45 -8.81
CA VAL A 25 -19.16 -21.62 -7.60
C VAL A 25 -17.78 -21.78 -6.97
N ALA A 26 -17.24 -23.00 -6.93
CA ALA A 26 -15.90 -23.27 -6.38
C ALA A 26 -14.77 -22.60 -7.18
N VAL A 27 -14.90 -22.51 -8.51
CA VAL A 27 -13.89 -21.87 -9.39
C VAL A 27 -13.97 -20.34 -9.29
N PHE A 28 -15.16 -19.76 -9.13
CA PHE A 28 -15.32 -18.31 -8.96
C PHE A 28 -14.75 -17.80 -7.63
N SER A 29 -14.84 -18.59 -6.55
CA SER A 29 -14.23 -18.26 -5.25
C SER A 29 -12.69 -18.26 -5.26
N LEU A 30 -12.04 -18.98 -6.19
CA LEU A 30 -10.58 -19.01 -6.30
C LEU A 30 -9.99 -17.82 -7.06
N LEU A 31 -10.81 -17.07 -7.81
CA LEU A 31 -10.37 -15.92 -8.60
C LEU A 31 -10.29 -14.61 -7.80
N ILE A 32 -10.88 -14.56 -6.60
CA ILE A 32 -10.93 -13.36 -5.75
C ILE A 32 -9.79 -13.29 -4.72
N SER A 33 -8.92 -14.29 -4.62
CA SER A 33 -7.85 -14.37 -3.61
C SER A 33 -6.49 -13.79 -4.03
N SER A 34 -6.40 -12.99 -5.11
CA SER A 34 -5.13 -12.36 -5.52
C SER A 34 -5.20 -10.83 -5.61
N CYS A 35 -5.71 -10.19 -4.57
CA CYS A 35 -5.54 -8.76 -4.33
C CYS A 35 -4.39 -8.50 -3.35
N ASN A 36 -3.14 -8.75 -3.75
CA ASN A 36 -1.97 -8.32 -2.98
C ASN A 36 -1.61 -6.87 -3.34
N ARG A 37 -2.32 -5.89 -2.78
CA ARG A 37 -1.83 -4.51 -2.79
C ARG A 37 -0.68 -4.44 -1.78
N ARG A 38 0.57 -4.33 -2.25
CA ARG A 38 1.68 -3.93 -1.38
C ARG A 38 1.44 -2.49 -0.94
N SER A 39 0.82 -2.32 0.22
CA SER A 39 0.57 -1.03 0.88
C SER A 39 1.87 -0.46 1.43
N ASN A 40 1.91 0.86 1.66
CA ASN A 40 2.98 1.50 2.45
C ASN A 40 3.24 0.79 3.77
N THR A 41 2.19 0.21 4.36
CA THR A 41 2.25 -0.46 5.67
C THR A 41 3.32 -1.55 5.70
N SER A 42 3.63 -2.24 4.59
CA SER A 42 4.65 -3.30 4.58
C SER A 42 6.04 -2.85 5.06
N TYR A 43 6.44 -1.60 4.80
CA TYR A 43 7.74 -1.10 5.25
C TYR A 43 7.69 -0.69 6.73
N ALA A 44 6.64 0.05 7.11
CA ALA A 44 6.41 0.47 8.49
C ALA A 44 6.24 -0.74 9.44
N ASP A 45 5.52 -1.78 9.00
CA ASP A 45 5.28 -3.00 9.79
C ASP A 45 6.61 -3.72 10.09
N ALA A 46 7.51 -3.78 9.10
CA ALA A 46 8.81 -4.45 9.19
C ALA A 46 9.89 -3.65 9.94
N ALA A 47 9.70 -2.33 10.12
CA ALA A 47 10.71 -1.49 10.76
C ALA A 47 10.91 -1.82 12.25
N ASP A 48 12.17 -1.94 12.66
CA ASP A 48 12.54 -2.00 14.08
C ASP A 48 12.56 -0.58 14.66
N CYS A 49 11.68 -0.34 15.62
CA CYS A 49 11.46 0.95 16.26
C CYS A 49 11.73 0.88 17.77
N SER A 50 12.43 -0.15 18.24
CA SER A 50 12.74 -0.36 19.65
C SER A 50 13.59 0.76 20.26
N ALA A 51 14.45 1.38 19.46
CA ALA A 51 15.30 2.51 19.85
C ALA A 51 14.62 3.88 19.66
N THR A 52 13.46 3.94 19.02
CA THR A 52 12.73 5.20 18.83
C THR A 52 11.76 5.43 19.98
N VAL A 53 11.81 6.62 20.57
CA VAL A 53 10.81 7.04 21.54
C VAL A 53 9.63 7.64 20.79
N ASP A 54 8.50 6.93 20.75
CA ASP A 54 7.31 7.32 19.97
C ASP A 54 6.76 8.72 20.29
N SER A 55 6.97 9.24 21.50
CA SER A 55 6.56 10.61 21.87
C SER A 55 7.51 11.69 21.33
N LEU A 56 8.73 11.32 20.92
CA LEU A 56 9.72 12.22 20.36
C LEU A 56 9.82 12.09 18.83
N ASN A 57 9.48 10.91 18.27
CA ASN A 57 9.44 10.68 16.83
C ASN A 57 8.12 11.16 16.21
N THR A 58 7.91 12.47 16.20
CA THR A 58 6.73 13.11 15.60
C THR A 58 7.05 13.76 14.26
N TYR A 59 6.01 14.21 13.55
CA TYR A 59 6.18 14.95 12.31
C TYR A 59 7.05 16.19 12.54
N THR A 60 6.68 17.02 13.50
CA THR A 60 7.35 18.29 13.79
C THR A 60 8.81 18.10 14.19
N ASN A 61 9.08 17.13 15.06
CA ASN A 61 10.41 16.95 15.64
C ASN A 61 11.38 16.15 14.76
N SER A 62 10.88 15.14 14.04
CA SER A 62 11.75 14.15 13.37
C SER A 62 11.55 14.09 11.86
N VAL A 63 10.31 14.11 11.36
CA VAL A 63 10.04 13.89 9.93
C VAL A 63 10.12 15.18 9.10
N LYS A 64 9.58 16.28 9.61
CA LYS A 64 9.58 17.57 8.93
C LYS A 64 10.99 18.05 8.57
N PRO A 65 12.01 17.98 9.46
CA PRO A 65 13.37 18.36 9.09
C PRO A 65 13.94 17.53 7.93
N ILE A 66 13.63 16.22 7.89
CA ILE A 66 14.03 15.33 6.80
C ILE A 66 13.34 15.77 5.50
N PHE A 67 12.05 16.10 5.58
CA PHE A 67 11.23 16.45 4.44
C PHE A 67 11.61 17.80 3.85
N ASP A 68 11.83 18.80 4.70
CA ASP A 68 12.31 20.12 4.29
C ASP A 68 13.68 20.03 3.61
N THR A 69 14.55 19.12 4.06
CA THR A 69 15.91 18.96 3.52
C THR A 69 15.94 18.16 2.22
N HIS A 70 15.19 17.05 2.13
CA HIS A 70 15.35 16.06 1.06
C HIS A 70 14.18 15.98 0.07
N CYS A 71 13.01 16.55 0.41
CA CYS A 71 11.77 16.34 -0.33
C CYS A 71 11.13 17.65 -0.79
N ALA A 72 10.86 18.57 0.14
CA ALA A 72 10.17 19.84 -0.06
C ALA A 72 11.11 20.95 -0.61
N GLY A 73 12.05 20.57 -1.47
CA GLY A 73 12.88 21.50 -2.22
C GLY A 73 12.13 22.16 -3.38
N SER A 74 12.63 23.31 -3.83
CA SER A 74 12.08 24.01 -5.00
C SER A 74 12.10 23.14 -6.25
N GLY A 75 10.97 23.05 -6.94
CA GLY A 75 10.82 22.21 -8.14
C GLY A 75 10.52 20.74 -7.86
N CYS A 76 10.35 20.34 -6.59
CA CYS A 76 10.09 18.95 -6.20
C CYS A 76 8.71 18.81 -5.52
N HIS A 77 8.64 18.91 -4.20
CA HIS A 77 7.44 18.64 -3.39
C HIS A 77 7.10 19.74 -2.38
N ASN A 78 7.31 21.00 -2.75
CA ASN A 78 6.98 22.15 -1.91
C ASN A 78 5.68 22.84 -2.35
N LEU A 79 5.12 23.72 -1.51
CA LEU A 79 3.90 24.46 -1.86
C LEU A 79 4.04 25.31 -3.12
N ALA A 80 5.16 26.01 -3.29
CA ALA A 80 5.30 27.06 -4.31
C ALA A 80 5.62 26.57 -5.73
N SER A 81 6.42 25.50 -5.87
CA SER A 81 7.01 25.10 -7.16
C SER A 81 7.01 23.60 -7.40
N HIS A 82 6.17 22.84 -6.68
CA HIS A 82 6.09 21.39 -6.82
C HIS A 82 5.85 20.96 -8.27
N LYS A 83 6.58 19.94 -8.71
CA LYS A 83 6.33 19.26 -10.00
C LYS A 83 5.41 18.04 -9.85
N SER A 84 5.24 17.58 -8.62
CA SER A 84 4.35 16.48 -8.27
C SER A 84 3.15 17.03 -7.50
N SER A 85 1.98 16.40 -7.62
CA SER A 85 0.80 16.74 -6.82
C SER A 85 0.95 16.38 -5.32
N LEU A 86 2.16 16.08 -4.85
CA LEU A 86 2.45 15.73 -3.46
C LEU A 86 3.24 16.86 -2.86
N ILE A 87 2.73 17.38 -1.75
CA ILE A 87 3.30 18.49 -1.01
C ILE A 87 3.70 17.94 0.35
N PHE A 88 4.95 18.22 0.74
CA PHE A 88 5.56 17.75 1.97
C PHE A 88 5.94 18.90 2.90
N SER A 89 5.34 20.09 2.69
CA SER A 89 5.63 21.30 3.45
C SER A 89 4.88 21.40 4.78
N ASP A 90 3.77 20.66 4.92
CA ASP A 90 2.93 20.63 6.12
C ASP A 90 2.47 19.20 6.45
N TYR A 91 2.02 19.04 7.69
CA TYR A 91 1.63 17.75 8.25
C TYR A 91 0.45 17.12 7.51
N SER A 92 -0.60 17.90 7.23
CA SER A 92 -1.84 17.41 6.63
C SER A 92 -1.60 16.80 5.25
N ASN A 93 -0.90 17.55 4.37
CA ASN A 93 -0.56 17.08 3.03
C ASN A 93 0.39 15.88 3.07
N THR A 94 1.33 15.88 4.02
CA THR A 94 2.25 14.76 4.22
C THR A 94 1.50 13.50 4.62
N MET A 95 0.67 13.56 5.65
CA MET A 95 -0.15 12.44 6.13
C MET A 95 -1.08 11.92 5.02
N GLU A 96 -1.71 12.79 4.24
CA GLU A 96 -2.54 12.37 3.10
C GLU A 96 -1.72 11.59 2.06
N ALA A 97 -0.51 12.05 1.74
CA ALA A 97 0.36 11.37 0.79
C ALA A 97 0.72 9.96 1.27
N PHE A 98 1.03 9.77 2.56
CA PHE A 98 1.32 8.45 3.13
C PHE A 98 0.09 7.52 3.18
N ASN A 99 -1.11 8.06 3.33
CA ASN A 99 -2.34 7.27 3.30
C ASN A 99 -2.72 6.82 1.88
N ARG A 100 -2.39 7.60 0.86
CA ARG A 100 -2.94 7.42 -0.50
C ARG A 100 -1.94 7.02 -1.57
N LYS A 101 -0.64 7.15 -1.32
CA LYS A 101 0.42 6.99 -2.33
C LYS A 101 1.47 5.99 -1.87
N HIS A 102 2.43 5.66 -2.73
CA HIS A 102 3.51 4.72 -2.43
C HIS A 102 4.78 5.44 -1.95
N VAL A 103 4.67 6.34 -0.96
CA VAL A 103 5.80 7.16 -0.49
C VAL A 103 6.92 6.27 0.07
N LEU A 104 6.60 5.30 0.94
CA LEU A 104 7.59 4.40 1.53
C LEU A 104 8.30 3.57 0.46
N CYS A 105 7.55 3.05 -0.50
CA CYS A 105 8.12 2.33 -1.64
C CYS A 105 9.12 3.18 -2.45
N ALA A 106 8.81 4.47 -2.66
CA ALA A 106 9.67 5.39 -3.40
C ALA A 106 10.98 5.71 -2.66
N ILE A 107 10.91 6.00 -1.34
CA ILE A 107 12.11 6.33 -0.53
C ILE A 107 12.97 5.09 -0.23
N HIS A 108 12.37 3.90 -0.20
CA HIS A 108 13.10 2.63 -0.09
C HIS A 108 13.81 2.24 -1.39
N HIS A 109 13.54 2.95 -2.49
CA HIS A 109 14.02 2.62 -3.85
C HIS A 109 13.58 1.20 -4.28
N ASP A 110 12.37 0.77 -3.92
CA ASP A 110 11.85 -0.52 -4.38
C ASP A 110 11.61 -0.50 -5.89
N ARG A 111 11.92 -1.62 -6.54
CA ARG A 111 11.83 -1.80 -8.00
C ARG A 111 10.46 -1.49 -8.62
N ASN A 112 9.38 -1.53 -7.83
CA ASN A 112 8.02 -1.27 -8.30
C ASN A 112 7.63 0.21 -8.24
N CYS A 113 8.50 1.07 -7.72
CA CYS A 113 8.24 2.49 -7.56
C CYS A 113 9.33 3.33 -8.21
N LYS A 114 8.97 4.54 -8.62
CA LYS A 114 9.95 5.52 -9.08
C LYS A 114 10.79 5.95 -7.86
N PRO A 115 12.12 5.73 -7.86
CA PRO A 115 12.96 6.02 -6.71
C PRO A 115 12.99 7.52 -6.42
N MET A 116 12.92 7.86 -5.13
CA MET A 116 12.97 9.23 -4.63
C MET A 116 14.02 9.35 -3.51
N PRO A 117 14.86 10.41 -3.53
CA PRO A 117 14.75 11.59 -4.39
C PRO A 117 15.19 11.31 -5.84
N PHE A 118 14.49 11.90 -6.81
CA PHE A 118 14.63 11.50 -8.22
C PHE A 118 16.04 11.76 -8.77
N LYS A 119 16.68 10.71 -9.29
CA LYS A 119 18.07 10.72 -9.80
C LYS A 119 19.11 11.16 -8.75
N GLN A 120 18.77 11.04 -7.47
CA GLN A 120 19.68 11.28 -6.36
C GLN A 120 19.99 9.95 -5.66
N PRO A 121 21.05 9.91 -4.84
CA PRO A 121 21.26 8.80 -3.92
C PRO A 121 20.03 8.55 -3.04
N LYS A 122 19.83 7.29 -2.65
CA LYS A 122 18.86 6.93 -1.61
C LYS A 122 19.20 7.67 -0.33
N LEU A 123 18.19 8.05 0.45
CA LEU A 123 18.41 8.59 1.79
C LEU A 123 19.18 7.57 2.63
N GLU A 124 19.90 8.06 3.64
CA GLU A 124 20.52 7.20 4.64
C GLU A 124 19.45 6.33 5.33
N ASP A 125 19.77 5.07 5.58
CA ASP A 125 18.83 4.11 6.16
C ASP A 125 18.31 4.57 7.53
N SER A 126 19.10 5.28 8.34
CA SER A 126 18.65 5.82 9.63
C SER A 126 17.56 6.90 9.49
N LEU A 127 17.59 7.69 8.41
CA LEU A 127 16.55 8.68 8.11
C LEU A 127 15.26 8.00 7.63
N ILE A 128 15.41 6.97 6.79
CA ILE A 128 14.27 6.17 6.32
C ILE A 128 13.62 5.45 7.50
N GLN A 129 14.42 4.89 8.42
CA GLN A 129 13.92 4.23 9.62
C GLN A 129 13.09 5.18 10.49
N LYS A 130 13.50 6.45 10.65
CA LYS A 130 12.69 7.45 11.37
C LYS A 130 11.32 7.65 10.73
N ILE A 131 11.28 7.71 9.40
CA ILE A 131 10.03 7.85 8.63
C ILE A 131 9.17 6.58 8.79
N ASP A 132 9.76 5.39 8.63
CA ASP A 132 9.05 4.12 8.79
C ASP A 132 8.45 3.99 10.20
N CYS A 133 9.23 4.31 11.23
CA CYS A 133 8.77 4.28 12.63
C CYS A 133 7.72 5.34 12.93
N TRP A 134 7.80 6.51 12.32
CA TRP A 134 6.76 7.52 12.43
C TRP A 134 5.43 7.02 11.82
N VAL A 135 5.48 6.39 10.65
CA VAL A 135 4.30 5.76 10.04
C VAL A 135 3.76 4.63 10.91
N LYS A 136 4.63 3.76 11.42
CA LYS A 136 4.29 2.66 12.33
C LYS A 136 3.62 3.16 13.61
N GLY A 137 4.11 4.27 14.16
CA GLY A 137 3.59 4.93 15.36
C GLY A 137 2.30 5.74 15.15
N GLY A 138 1.68 5.66 13.97
CA GLY A 138 0.41 6.33 13.67
C GLY A 138 0.56 7.77 13.18
N MET A 139 1.72 8.14 12.65
CA MET A 139 2.00 9.45 12.04
C MET A 139 1.67 10.63 12.96
N LYS A 140 2.16 10.63 14.20
CA LYS A 140 1.88 11.72 15.16
C LYS A 140 2.46 13.06 14.70
N GLU A 141 1.74 14.16 14.94
CA GLU A 141 2.17 15.52 14.57
C GLU A 141 3.32 16.06 15.43
#